data_AF-A0AAJ1IIT9-F1
#
_entry.id   AF-A0AAJ1IIT9-F1
#
_cell.length_a   1.000
_cell.length_b   1.000
_cell.length_c   1.000
_cell.angle_alpha   90.00
_cell.angle_beta   90.00
_cell.angle_gamma   90.00
#
_symmetry.space_group_name_H-M   'P 1'
#
loop_
_entity.id
_entity.type
_entity.pdbx_description
1 polymer ?
#
loop_
_entity_poly.entity_id
_entity_poly.type
_entity_poly.pdbx_seq_one_letter_code
_entity_poly.pdbx_strand_id
1 'polypeptide(L)'
;MKTEFNNPKQLKIKLCSLSVILFLMFSFTVDLRRYIYLHSLFAYLSLVISISFMFIYNNDVLNRRFSLKFTKIEFFWLIGLFFVILNNPDVFNLSDNFFIQLSVCIVLLIITRFNNYFSKAAYSFILFIGWFYALTTVVFSFIPSFYLDKIVPLFMESQIPELIAQQRRGALSGMTGHYSTNGIYLAVSLCVAVSMYYMKKDRLSLLSSIVFFIALFMTGKRAQSILMVLSIIIVLFLFNKRKLTLKFLIQFLFYSGLFMIGIYLVSLFIPSILNVINRFQETSDGGDITLGRLYFYALALEQFSNSPILGIGWGGFFRMTGHDVHNVYIQLLTETGIVGFSFFLFLLLYSFKKGKNILRKNIKNENVSADEKIDLVFANIIQVFFLLYCLTGNPLYDEQVLFVYFLSLFIINSYGESNEKRMVFK
;
A
#
# COMPACT_ATOMS: atom_id res chain seq x y z
N MET A 1 18.91 -7.80 36.29
CA MET A 1 19.00 -7.60 34.82
C MET A 1 19.30 -8.87 34.00
N LYS A 2 19.23 -10.10 34.56
CA LYS A 2 19.55 -11.36 33.83
C LYS A 2 18.39 -12.37 33.70
N THR A 3 17.14 -11.96 33.91
CA THR A 3 16.00 -12.90 33.96
C THR A 3 14.89 -12.67 32.91
N GLU A 4 15.02 -11.69 32.02
CA GLU A 4 14.01 -11.44 30.96
C GLU A 4 14.27 -12.17 29.63
N PHE A 5 15.40 -12.85 29.47
CA PHE A 5 15.75 -13.54 28.20
C PHE A 5 15.37 -15.03 28.13
N ASN A 6 14.87 -15.63 29.21
CA ASN A 6 14.65 -17.08 29.27
C ASN A 6 13.21 -17.55 29.03
N ASN A 7 12.29 -16.69 28.58
CA ASN A 7 10.96 -17.15 28.15
C ASN A 7 10.95 -17.41 26.64
N PRO A 8 10.93 -18.68 26.17
CA PRO A 8 10.96 -19.02 24.75
C PRO A 8 9.79 -18.41 23.97
N LYS A 9 8.66 -18.12 24.63
CA LYS A 9 7.50 -17.43 24.01
C LYS A 9 7.80 -15.95 23.72
N GLN A 10 8.51 -15.25 24.60
CA GLN A 10 8.90 -13.85 24.39
C GLN A 10 9.95 -13.70 23.31
N LEU A 11 10.95 -14.60 23.27
CA LEU A 11 11.97 -14.62 22.21
C LEU A 11 11.32 -14.80 20.84
N LYS A 12 10.39 -15.76 20.73
CA LYS A 12 9.56 -15.96 19.55
C LYS A 12 8.86 -14.65 19.14
N ILE A 13 8.12 -14.01 20.04
CA ILE A 13 7.40 -12.74 19.70
C ILE A 13 8.36 -11.66 19.20
N LYS A 14 9.55 -11.52 19.81
CA LYS A 14 10.57 -10.56 19.36
C LYS A 14 11.10 -10.87 17.95
N LEU A 15 11.35 -12.14 17.63
CA LEU A 15 11.77 -12.57 16.28
C LEU A 15 10.71 -12.28 15.22
N CYS A 16 9.45 -12.55 15.53
CA CYS A 16 8.33 -12.17 14.66
C CYS A 16 8.32 -10.65 14.43
N SER A 17 8.32 -9.84 15.48
CA SER A 17 8.32 -8.37 15.34
C SER A 17 9.50 -7.87 14.51
N LEU A 18 10.70 -8.42 14.72
CA LEU A 18 11.90 -8.05 13.97
C LEU A 18 11.76 -8.39 12.48
N SER A 19 11.23 -9.58 12.16
CA SER A 19 11.00 -9.97 10.76
C SER A 19 10.03 -9.04 10.04
N VAL A 20 8.93 -8.63 10.70
CA VAL A 20 7.98 -7.65 10.16
C VAL A 20 8.65 -6.31 9.90
N ILE A 21 9.44 -5.84 10.86
CA ILE A 21 10.16 -4.56 10.74
C ILE A 21 11.14 -4.62 9.57
N LEU A 22 11.93 -5.68 9.42
CA LEU A 22 12.86 -5.83 8.30
C LEU A 22 12.14 -5.80 6.94
N PHE A 23 10.99 -6.49 6.85
CA PHE A 23 10.17 -6.50 5.64
C PHE A 23 9.59 -5.11 5.32
N LEU A 24 9.04 -4.42 6.32
CA LEU A 24 8.48 -3.08 6.12
C LEU A 24 9.58 -2.03 5.91
N MET A 25 10.75 -2.18 6.51
CA MET A 25 11.91 -1.33 6.24
C MET A 25 12.29 -1.42 4.76
N PHE A 26 12.35 -2.63 4.21
CA PHE A 26 12.59 -2.80 2.78
C PHE A 26 11.54 -2.04 1.95
N SER A 27 10.25 -2.19 2.27
CA SER A 27 9.13 -1.58 1.54
C SER A 27 9.00 -0.05 1.68
N PHE A 28 9.30 0.52 2.85
CA PHE A 28 9.02 1.91 3.18
C PHE A 28 10.24 2.83 3.09
N THR A 29 11.37 2.32 2.61
CA THR A 29 12.61 3.11 2.53
C THR A 29 13.27 3.05 1.17
N VAL A 30 12.51 2.76 0.10
CA VAL A 30 12.99 2.57 -1.28
C VAL A 30 14.08 3.57 -1.69
N ASP A 31 13.80 4.86 -1.58
CA ASP A 31 14.75 5.92 -1.98
C ASP A 31 15.89 6.16 -0.97
N LEU A 32 15.74 5.65 0.26
CA LEU A 32 16.74 5.74 1.33
C LEU A 32 17.57 4.46 1.48
N ARG A 33 17.31 3.41 0.69
CA ARG A 33 17.98 2.11 0.81
C ARG A 33 19.50 2.23 0.68
N ARG A 34 19.99 3.12 -0.17
CA ARG A 34 21.44 3.34 -0.34
C ARG A 34 22.13 3.83 0.94
N TYR A 35 21.40 4.50 1.83
CA TYR A 35 21.91 4.97 3.11
C TYR A 35 21.69 3.96 4.23
N ILE A 36 20.57 3.23 4.20
CA ILE A 36 20.21 2.26 5.23
C ILE A 36 20.97 0.95 5.06
N TYR A 37 21.08 0.47 3.83
CA TYR A 37 21.67 -0.82 3.49
C TYR A 37 23.05 -0.71 2.88
N LEU A 38 23.50 0.48 2.45
CA LEU A 38 24.75 0.74 1.70
C LEU A 38 24.82 0.11 0.30
N HIS A 39 24.32 -1.12 0.15
CA HIS A 39 24.28 -1.88 -1.10
C HIS A 39 22.93 -2.58 -1.30
N SER A 40 22.47 -2.70 -2.55
CA SER A 40 21.19 -3.35 -2.89
C SER A 40 21.11 -4.79 -2.40
N LEU A 41 22.22 -5.52 -2.46
CA LEU A 41 22.36 -6.89 -1.91
C LEU A 41 21.94 -6.96 -0.44
N PHE A 42 22.34 -6.00 0.40
CA PHE A 42 21.98 -6.00 1.82
C PHE A 42 20.49 -5.74 2.05
N ALA A 43 19.85 -4.96 1.17
CA ALA A 43 18.40 -4.79 1.18
C ALA A 43 17.69 -6.13 0.91
N TYR A 44 18.12 -6.88 -0.13
CA TYR A 44 17.56 -8.21 -0.42
C TYR A 44 17.89 -9.25 0.67
N LEU A 45 19.10 -9.22 1.24
CA LEU A 45 19.45 -10.07 2.39
C LEU A 45 18.52 -9.81 3.59
N SER A 46 18.09 -8.58 3.81
CA SER A 46 17.14 -8.27 4.88
C SER A 46 15.77 -8.93 4.70
N LEU A 47 15.32 -9.12 3.45
CA LEU A 47 14.12 -9.89 3.13
C LEU A 47 14.32 -11.39 3.41
N VAL A 48 15.47 -11.95 3.02
CA VAL A 48 15.80 -13.36 3.29
C VAL A 48 15.87 -13.62 4.80
N ILE A 49 16.49 -12.73 5.56
CA ILE A 49 16.56 -12.80 7.02
C ILE A 49 15.16 -12.70 7.63
N SER A 50 14.32 -11.79 7.12
CA SER A 50 12.92 -11.66 7.54
C SER A 50 12.15 -12.97 7.37
N ILE A 51 12.21 -13.57 6.19
CA ILE A 51 11.60 -14.88 5.90
C ILE A 51 12.14 -15.96 6.83
N SER A 52 13.46 -16.00 7.03
CA SER A 52 14.12 -17.00 7.89
C SER A 52 13.64 -16.90 9.34
N PHE A 53 13.57 -15.68 9.89
CA PHE A 53 13.05 -15.46 11.24
C PHE A 53 11.57 -15.83 11.36
N MET A 54 10.76 -15.57 10.33
CA MET A 54 9.36 -16.02 10.30
C MET A 54 9.24 -17.55 10.30
N PHE A 55 10.10 -18.26 9.56
CA PHE A 55 10.15 -19.72 9.59
C PHE A 55 10.54 -20.26 10.98
N ILE A 56 11.61 -19.72 11.58
CA ILE A 56 12.09 -20.14 12.92
C ILE A 56 11.04 -19.88 14.00
N TYR A 57 10.38 -18.71 13.96
CA TYR A 57 9.29 -18.38 14.88
C TYR A 57 8.18 -19.44 14.81
N ASN A 58 7.81 -19.78 13.58
CA ASN A 58 6.81 -20.78 13.27
C ASN A 58 7.38 -22.20 13.31
N ASN A 59 8.35 -22.57 14.15
CA ASN A 59 8.85 -23.97 14.21
C ASN A 59 7.75 -25.05 14.40
N ASP A 60 6.56 -24.69 14.88
CA ASP A 60 5.38 -25.59 14.87
C ASP A 60 4.88 -25.93 13.46
N VAL A 61 5.15 -25.10 12.46
CA VAL A 61 4.99 -25.35 11.02
C VAL A 61 5.93 -26.45 10.55
N LEU A 62 7.19 -26.47 11.01
CA LEU A 62 8.14 -27.52 10.65
C LEU A 62 7.84 -28.85 11.36
N ASN A 63 7.29 -28.80 12.58
CA ASN A 63 7.02 -29.98 13.40
C ASN A 63 5.62 -30.59 13.22
N ARG A 64 4.62 -29.82 12.77
CA ARG A 64 3.32 -30.40 12.36
C ARG A 64 3.53 -31.10 11.03
N ARG A 65 3.18 -32.39 10.92
CA ARG A 65 3.08 -33.11 9.63
C ARG A 65 2.26 -32.24 8.66
N PHE A 66 2.98 -31.51 7.82
CA PHE A 66 2.41 -30.43 7.05
C PHE A 66 1.65 -31.06 5.89
N SER A 67 0.34 -31.22 6.02
CA SER A 67 -0.46 -31.23 4.81
C SER A 67 -0.40 -29.80 4.27
N LEU A 68 0.35 -29.57 3.19
CA LEU A 68 0.40 -28.31 2.42
C LEU A 68 -0.98 -28.03 1.80
N LYS A 69 -1.99 -27.82 2.63
CA LYS A 69 -3.29 -27.32 2.21
C LYS A 69 -3.18 -25.80 2.18
N PHE A 70 -3.01 -25.28 0.97
CA PHE A 70 -3.05 -23.85 0.70
C PHE A 70 -4.47 -23.33 0.89
N THR A 71 -4.61 -22.13 1.46
CA THR A 71 -5.89 -21.42 1.39
C THR A 71 -6.20 -21.06 -0.07
N LYS A 72 -7.48 -20.84 -0.40
CA LYS A 72 -7.87 -20.43 -1.77
C LYS A 72 -7.10 -19.18 -2.24
N ILE A 73 -6.86 -18.22 -1.35
CA ILE A 73 -6.11 -17.00 -1.69
C ILE A 73 -4.65 -17.34 -2.01
N GLU A 74 -3.98 -18.15 -1.20
CA GLU A 74 -2.59 -18.58 -1.45
C GLU A 74 -2.47 -19.34 -2.76
N PHE A 75 -3.38 -20.29 -3.00
CA PHE A 75 -3.39 -21.09 -4.22
C PHE A 75 -3.56 -20.22 -5.48
N PHE A 76 -4.49 -19.26 -5.44
CA PHE A 76 -4.65 -18.35 -6.57
C PHE A 76 -3.44 -17.42 -6.76
N TRP A 77 -2.79 -16.92 -5.70
CA TRP A 77 -1.57 -16.13 -5.88
C TRP A 77 -0.41 -16.96 -6.46
N LEU A 78 -0.29 -18.26 -6.11
CA LEU A 78 0.65 -19.17 -6.74
C LEU A 78 0.38 -19.36 -8.23
N ILE A 79 -0.89 -19.49 -8.63
CA ILE A 79 -1.27 -19.47 -10.06
C ILE A 79 -0.95 -18.11 -10.69
N GLY A 80 -1.07 -17.02 -9.95
CA GLY A 80 -0.68 -15.68 -10.41
C GLY A 80 0.78 -15.63 -10.91
N LEU A 81 1.70 -16.35 -10.26
CA LEU A 81 3.11 -16.42 -10.70
C LEU A 81 3.25 -17.02 -12.10
N PHE A 82 2.38 -17.97 -12.48
CA PHE A 82 2.41 -18.53 -13.84
C PHE A 82 2.23 -17.43 -14.89
N PHE A 83 1.30 -16.49 -14.69
CA PHE A 83 1.08 -15.39 -15.62
C PHE A 83 2.23 -14.37 -15.64
N VAL A 84 2.96 -14.23 -14.54
CA VAL A 84 4.16 -13.37 -14.46
C VAL A 84 5.34 -13.98 -15.22
N ILE A 85 5.46 -15.30 -15.20
CA ILE A 85 6.52 -16.04 -15.91
C ILE A 85 6.18 -16.16 -17.40
N LEU A 86 4.89 -16.34 -17.74
CA LEU A 86 4.43 -16.55 -19.09
C LEU A 86 4.85 -15.39 -20.01
N ASN A 87 5.60 -15.72 -21.07
CA ASN A 87 6.12 -14.77 -22.05
C ASN A 87 6.94 -13.62 -21.45
N ASN A 88 7.58 -13.83 -20.29
CA ASN A 88 8.41 -12.82 -19.64
C ASN A 88 9.91 -13.18 -19.70
N PRO A 89 10.68 -12.59 -20.64
CA PRO A 89 12.11 -12.89 -20.78
C PRO A 89 12.95 -12.42 -19.57
N ASP A 90 12.50 -11.41 -18.82
CA ASP A 90 13.26 -10.83 -17.71
C ASP A 90 13.35 -11.79 -16.50
N VAL A 91 12.38 -12.70 -16.37
CA VAL A 91 12.43 -13.76 -15.36
C VAL A 91 13.59 -14.72 -15.64
N PHE A 92 13.78 -15.09 -16.91
CA PHE A 92 14.86 -16.02 -17.31
C PHE A 92 16.25 -15.39 -17.19
N ASN A 93 16.34 -14.07 -17.39
CA ASN A 93 17.58 -13.31 -17.25
C ASN A 93 17.87 -12.87 -15.81
N LEU A 94 17.03 -13.25 -14.83
CA LEU A 94 17.11 -12.82 -13.43
C LEU A 94 17.13 -11.29 -13.24
N SER A 95 16.59 -10.55 -14.20
CA SER A 95 16.48 -9.08 -14.16
C SER A 95 15.11 -8.60 -13.64
N ASP A 96 14.14 -9.51 -13.52
CA ASP A 96 12.79 -9.18 -13.05
C ASP A 96 12.71 -9.06 -11.52
N ASN A 97 12.83 -7.83 -11.03
CA ASN A 97 12.63 -7.50 -9.62
C ASN A 97 11.20 -7.79 -9.14
N PHE A 98 10.19 -7.68 -10.01
CA PHE A 98 8.79 -7.88 -9.64
C PHE A 98 8.50 -9.34 -9.31
N PHE A 99 9.01 -10.28 -10.12
CA PHE A 99 8.86 -11.72 -9.84
C PHE A 99 9.42 -12.10 -8.47
N ILE A 100 10.59 -11.58 -8.10
CA ILE A 100 11.22 -11.81 -6.79
C ILE A 100 10.35 -11.23 -5.68
N GLN A 101 9.91 -9.99 -5.82
CA GLN A 101 9.06 -9.31 -4.83
C GLN A 101 7.73 -10.03 -4.61
N LEU A 102 7.05 -10.43 -5.70
CA LEU A 102 5.80 -11.17 -5.62
C LEU A 102 5.99 -12.56 -4.99
N SER A 103 7.09 -13.24 -5.32
CA SER A 103 7.43 -14.52 -4.70
C SER A 103 7.64 -14.38 -3.19
N VAL A 104 8.37 -13.34 -2.76
CA VAL A 104 8.55 -13.03 -1.33
C VAL A 104 7.21 -12.74 -0.64
N CYS A 105 6.35 -11.94 -1.27
CA CYS A 105 4.98 -11.67 -0.81
C CYS A 105 4.17 -12.95 -0.57
N ILE A 106 4.21 -13.89 -1.52
CA ILE A 106 3.47 -15.15 -1.46
C ILE A 106 4.02 -16.06 -0.36
N VAL A 107 5.34 -16.17 -0.27
CA VAL A 107 6.01 -16.94 0.80
C VAL A 107 5.61 -16.40 2.18
N LEU A 108 5.64 -15.08 2.36
CA LEU A 108 5.20 -14.45 3.60
C LEU A 108 3.73 -14.70 3.89
N LEU A 109 2.85 -14.63 2.87
CA LEU A 109 1.42 -14.92 3.02
C LEU A 109 1.18 -16.35 3.53
N ILE A 110 1.94 -17.34 3.04
CA ILE A 110 1.83 -18.74 3.44
C ILE A 110 2.34 -18.95 4.88
N ILE A 111 3.49 -18.37 5.22
CA ILE A 111 4.14 -18.58 6.53
C ILE A 111 3.33 -17.93 7.64
N THR A 112 2.79 -16.74 7.40
CA THR A 112 2.24 -15.89 8.47
C THR A 112 0.86 -16.33 8.95
N ARG A 113 0.15 -17.22 8.23
CA ARG A 113 -1.25 -17.67 8.46
C ARG A 113 -1.67 -18.02 9.91
N PHE A 114 -0.72 -18.29 10.81
CA PHE A 114 -1.00 -18.70 12.19
C PHE A 114 -0.72 -17.62 13.25
N ASN A 115 -0.52 -16.36 12.85
CA ASN A 115 0.00 -15.34 13.74
C ASN A 115 -0.94 -14.13 13.90
N ASN A 116 -1.11 -13.69 15.15
CA ASN A 116 -1.87 -12.48 15.51
C ASN A 116 -0.99 -11.35 16.06
N TYR A 117 0.30 -11.59 16.32
CA TYR A 117 1.22 -10.60 16.89
C TYR A 117 1.90 -9.71 15.84
N PHE A 118 1.83 -10.11 14.57
CA PHE A 118 2.41 -9.40 13.43
C PHE A 118 1.91 -7.94 13.34
N SER A 119 0.60 -7.73 13.50
CA SER A 119 -0.04 -6.43 13.22
C SER A 119 0.43 -5.32 14.15
N LYS A 120 0.71 -5.63 15.42
CA LYS A 120 1.22 -4.64 16.39
C LYS A 120 2.57 -4.06 15.97
N ALA A 121 3.54 -4.91 15.63
CA ALA A 121 4.85 -4.47 15.17
C ALA A 121 4.74 -3.70 13.85
N ALA A 122 3.90 -4.19 12.93
CA ALA A 122 3.64 -3.54 11.65
C ALA A 122 3.12 -2.11 11.83
N TYR A 123 2.09 -1.93 12.68
CA TYR A 123 1.50 -0.62 12.90
C TYR A 123 2.43 0.34 13.62
N SER A 124 3.17 -0.12 14.64
CA SER A 124 4.17 0.74 15.29
C SER A 124 5.20 1.25 14.28
N PHE A 125 5.66 0.40 13.36
CA PHE A 125 6.59 0.80 12.31
C PHE A 125 5.95 1.74 11.29
N ILE A 126 4.75 1.41 10.79
CA ILE A 126 4.01 2.23 9.81
C ILE A 126 3.66 3.62 10.37
N LEU A 127 3.33 3.72 11.66
CA LEU A 127 3.09 5.02 12.32
C LEU A 127 4.40 5.80 12.50
N PHE A 128 5.48 5.14 12.91
CA PHE A 128 6.79 5.77 13.04
C PHE A 128 7.26 6.37 11.70
N ILE A 129 7.20 5.58 10.63
CA ILE A 129 7.62 6.04 9.30
C ILE A 129 6.66 7.11 8.76
N GLY A 130 5.36 7.00 9.06
CA GLY A 130 4.37 8.02 8.73
C GLY A 130 4.69 9.37 9.35
N TRP A 131 5.07 9.38 10.63
CA TRP A 131 5.51 10.60 11.31
C TRP A 131 6.79 11.16 10.70
N PHE A 132 7.78 10.32 10.38
CA PHE A 132 8.99 10.75 9.71
C PHE A 132 8.69 11.44 8.36
N TYR A 133 7.89 10.81 7.50
CA TYR A 133 7.54 11.38 6.20
C TYR A 133 6.62 12.60 6.31
N ALA A 134 5.71 12.63 7.26
CA ALA A 134 4.83 13.78 7.47
C ALA A 134 5.62 15.00 7.96
N LEU A 135 6.49 14.82 8.96
CA LEU A 135 7.31 15.91 9.50
C LEU A 135 8.27 16.45 8.45
N THR A 136 8.95 15.58 7.71
CA THR A 136 9.87 16.02 6.65
C THR A 136 9.13 16.77 5.54
N THR A 137 7.96 16.30 5.12
CA THR A 137 7.10 17.00 4.14
C THR A 137 6.71 18.39 4.62
N VAL A 138 6.23 18.50 5.87
CA VAL A 138 5.79 19.77 6.45
C VAL A 138 6.98 20.72 6.63
N VAL A 139 8.09 20.27 7.22
CA VAL A 139 9.28 21.10 7.44
C VAL A 139 9.85 21.61 6.13
N PHE A 140 10.06 20.75 5.12
CA PHE A 140 10.60 21.16 3.82
C PHE A 140 9.66 22.06 3.02
N SER A 141 8.37 22.11 3.37
CA SER A 141 7.46 23.11 2.81
C SER A 141 7.73 24.54 3.30
N PHE A 142 8.27 24.69 4.51
CA PHE A 142 8.58 25.99 5.13
C PHE A 142 10.03 26.45 4.88
N ILE A 143 10.94 25.51 4.61
CA ILE A 143 12.35 25.79 4.30
C ILE A 143 12.77 25.21 2.94
N PRO A 144 12.14 25.65 1.82
CA PRO A 144 12.38 25.07 0.50
C PRO A 144 13.83 25.26 0.01
N SER A 145 14.51 26.35 0.38
CA SER A 145 15.94 26.55 0.05
C SER A 145 16.83 25.48 0.68
N PHE A 146 16.65 25.21 1.98
CA PHE A 146 17.37 24.14 2.66
C PHE A 146 17.11 22.77 2.02
N TYR A 147 15.86 22.49 1.66
CA TYR A 147 15.52 21.25 0.97
C TYR A 147 16.27 21.12 -0.37
N LEU A 148 16.22 22.15 -1.21
CA LEU A 148 16.88 22.14 -2.52
C LEU A 148 18.41 22.05 -2.41
N ASP A 149 19.01 22.74 -1.44
CA ASP A 149 20.47 22.85 -1.33
C ASP A 149 21.12 21.70 -0.56
N LYS A 150 20.41 21.08 0.41
CA LYS A 150 20.97 20.09 1.34
C LYS A 150 20.33 18.72 1.25
N ILE A 151 19.07 18.62 0.83
CA ILE A 151 18.33 17.35 0.83
C ILE A 151 18.26 16.75 -0.57
N VAL A 152 17.90 17.53 -1.59
CA VAL A 152 17.84 17.05 -2.98
C VAL A 152 19.16 16.44 -3.47
N PRO A 153 20.35 17.00 -3.16
CA PRO A 153 21.62 16.38 -3.56
C PRO A 153 21.89 15.01 -2.90
N LEU A 154 21.11 14.62 -1.87
CA LEU A 154 21.17 13.30 -1.25
C LEU A 154 20.37 12.25 -2.03
N PHE A 155 19.80 12.54 -3.19
CA PHE A 155 19.13 11.54 -4.03
C PHE A 155 20.02 11.10 -5.20
N MET A 156 19.54 10.17 -6.03
CA MET A 156 20.28 9.78 -7.24
C MET A 156 20.33 10.94 -8.22
N GLU A 157 21.44 11.10 -8.96
CA GLU A 157 21.61 12.20 -9.91
C GLU A 157 20.47 12.26 -10.94
N SER A 158 19.97 11.10 -11.37
CA SER A 158 18.81 10.98 -12.26
C SER A 158 17.49 11.52 -11.68
N GLN A 159 17.36 11.58 -10.36
CA GLN A 159 16.15 12.06 -9.66
C GLN A 159 16.21 13.57 -9.36
N ILE A 160 17.40 14.17 -9.31
CA ILE A 160 17.59 15.58 -8.91
C ILE A 160 16.75 16.57 -9.74
N PRO A 161 16.79 16.54 -11.10
CA PRO A 161 16.04 17.52 -11.89
C PRO A 161 14.53 17.46 -11.62
N GLU A 162 14.02 16.24 -11.49
CA GLU A 162 12.61 15.97 -11.26
C GLU A 162 12.19 16.38 -9.83
N LEU A 163 13.02 16.16 -8.81
CA LEU A 163 12.77 16.62 -7.45
C LEU A 163 12.73 18.16 -7.35
N ILE A 164 13.64 18.85 -8.05
CA ILE A 164 13.63 20.32 -8.11
C ILE A 164 12.34 20.81 -8.78
N ALA A 165 11.95 20.19 -9.90
CA ALA A 165 10.72 20.54 -10.61
C ALA A 165 9.47 20.29 -9.74
N GLN A 166 9.43 19.16 -9.03
CA GLN A 166 8.36 18.82 -8.10
C GLN A 166 8.22 19.85 -6.98
N GLN A 167 9.33 20.20 -6.33
CA GLN A 167 9.33 21.20 -5.26
C GLN A 167 8.81 22.56 -5.76
N ARG A 168 9.29 23.02 -6.93
CA ARG A 168 8.85 24.29 -7.54
C ARG A 168 7.36 24.28 -7.90
N ARG A 169 6.82 23.12 -8.28
CA ARG A 169 5.39 22.90 -8.57
C ARG A 169 4.55 22.65 -7.31
N GLY A 170 5.13 22.71 -6.11
CA GLY A 170 4.41 22.39 -4.87
C GLY A 170 4.01 20.91 -4.73
N ALA A 171 4.68 20.01 -5.46
CA ALA A 171 4.52 18.56 -5.33
C ALA A 171 5.54 18.03 -4.30
N LEU A 172 5.23 18.11 -3.01
CA LEU A 172 6.23 17.85 -1.98
C LEU A 172 6.56 16.36 -1.83
N SER A 173 7.79 15.98 -2.15
CA SER A 173 8.28 14.60 -2.03
C SER A 173 8.89 14.26 -0.68
N GLY A 174 9.11 15.25 0.20
CA GLY A 174 9.70 15.01 1.52
C GLY A 174 11.06 14.31 1.41
N MET A 175 11.25 13.23 2.17
CA MET A 175 12.44 12.37 2.09
C MET A 175 12.29 11.20 1.11
N THR A 176 11.53 11.38 0.03
CA THR A 176 11.40 10.36 -1.03
C THR A 176 11.85 10.93 -2.37
N GLY A 177 12.23 10.03 -3.28
CA GLY A 177 12.71 10.38 -4.62
C GLY A 177 11.59 10.83 -5.56
N HIS A 178 10.33 10.74 -5.11
CA HIS A 178 9.18 11.17 -5.89
C HIS A 178 7.96 11.41 -4.97
N TYR A 179 7.23 12.50 -5.18
CA TYR A 179 6.01 12.86 -4.40
C TYR A 179 4.95 11.77 -4.30
N SER A 180 4.97 10.83 -5.25
CA SER A 180 4.13 9.63 -5.22
C SER A 180 4.45 8.65 -4.14
N THR A 181 5.73 8.39 -3.95
CA THR A 181 6.23 7.46 -2.96
C THR A 181 5.87 8.00 -1.56
N ASN A 182 6.12 9.30 -1.35
CA ASN A 182 5.70 10.00 -0.14
C ASN A 182 4.19 9.89 0.11
N GLY A 183 3.38 10.17 -0.92
CA GLY A 183 1.93 10.08 -0.83
C GLY A 183 1.44 8.68 -0.47
N ILE A 184 2.05 7.63 -1.02
CA ILE A 184 1.72 6.24 -0.66
C ILE A 184 2.03 5.97 0.81
N TYR A 185 3.23 6.30 1.28
CA TYR A 185 3.61 6.08 2.68
C TYR A 185 2.66 6.77 3.64
N LEU A 186 2.36 8.05 3.39
CA LEU A 186 1.43 8.84 4.20
C LEU A 186 0.00 8.28 4.15
N ALA A 187 -0.45 7.83 2.98
CA ALA A 187 -1.78 7.24 2.83
C ALA A 187 -1.91 5.92 3.62
N VAL A 188 -0.89 5.07 3.60
CA VAL A 188 -0.89 3.81 4.38
C VAL A 188 -0.82 4.10 5.89
N SER A 189 0.00 5.07 6.31
CA SER A 189 0.05 5.50 7.71
C SER A 189 -1.28 6.10 8.18
N LEU A 190 -1.97 6.85 7.31
CA LEU A 190 -3.31 7.36 7.57
C LEU A 190 -4.32 6.22 7.76
N CYS A 191 -4.24 5.13 6.98
CA CYS A 191 -5.12 3.97 7.16
C CYS A 191 -4.99 3.37 8.56
N VAL A 192 -3.76 3.20 9.06
CA VAL A 192 -3.48 2.66 10.39
C VAL A 192 -4.03 3.62 11.46
N ALA A 193 -3.69 4.91 11.38
CA ALA A 193 -4.12 5.92 12.35
C ALA A 193 -5.65 6.03 12.42
N VAL A 194 -6.34 6.04 11.28
CA VAL A 194 -7.81 6.10 11.23
C VAL A 194 -8.43 4.83 11.77
N SER A 195 -7.87 3.65 11.46
CA SER A 195 -8.37 2.37 11.98
C SER A 195 -8.26 2.32 13.51
N MET A 196 -7.12 2.76 14.06
CA MET A 196 -6.90 2.86 15.51
C MET A 196 -7.84 3.86 16.15
N TYR A 197 -7.94 5.08 15.62
CA TYR A 197 -8.85 6.10 16.15
C TYR A 197 -10.30 5.63 16.11
N TYR A 198 -10.73 5.01 15.01
CA TYR A 198 -12.11 4.57 14.87
C TYR A 198 -12.49 3.49 15.89
N MET A 199 -11.56 2.59 16.24
CA MET A 199 -11.79 1.50 17.21
C MET A 199 -11.50 1.87 18.66
N LYS A 200 -10.46 2.66 18.94
CA LYS A 200 -9.99 3.00 20.30
C LYS A 200 -10.33 4.42 20.75
N LYS A 201 -10.65 5.32 19.83
CA LYS A 201 -10.97 6.74 20.09
C LYS A 201 -9.86 7.50 20.83
N ASP A 202 -8.61 7.06 20.71
CA ASP A 202 -7.48 7.71 21.38
C ASP A 202 -7.00 8.98 20.65
N ARG A 203 -6.49 9.95 21.43
CA ARG A 203 -6.11 11.27 20.93
C ARG A 203 -4.88 11.25 20.02
N LEU A 204 -3.94 10.32 20.25
CA LEU A 204 -2.72 10.23 19.46
C LEU A 204 -3.01 9.74 18.04
N SER A 205 -3.91 8.75 17.90
CA SER A 205 -4.38 8.28 16.60
C SER A 205 -5.17 9.36 15.84
N LEU A 206 -5.96 10.18 16.54
CA LEU A 206 -6.62 11.33 15.93
C LEU A 206 -5.62 12.36 15.41
N LEU A 207 -4.65 12.75 16.25
CA LEU A 207 -3.59 13.69 15.88
C LEU A 207 -2.78 13.16 14.68
N SER A 208 -2.38 11.90 14.73
CA SER A 208 -1.66 11.24 13.63
C SER A 208 -2.49 11.24 12.34
N SER A 209 -3.80 10.96 12.43
CA SER A 209 -4.69 11.00 11.26
C SER A 209 -4.76 12.39 10.63
N ILE A 210 -4.89 13.45 11.44
CA ILE A 210 -4.93 14.83 10.96
C ILE A 210 -3.59 15.22 10.31
N VAL A 211 -2.47 14.95 10.98
CA VAL A 211 -1.13 15.30 10.47
C VAL A 211 -0.82 14.54 9.19
N PHE A 212 -1.09 13.24 9.12
CA PHE A 212 -0.86 12.44 7.91
C PHE A 212 -1.75 12.89 6.78
N PHE A 213 -3.01 13.25 7.05
CA PHE A 213 -3.90 13.79 6.03
C PHE A 213 -3.39 15.12 5.45
N ILE A 214 -2.96 16.05 6.31
CA ILE A 214 -2.40 17.34 5.88
C ILE A 214 -1.13 17.12 5.05
N ALA A 215 -0.19 16.31 5.55
CA ALA A 215 1.04 16.02 4.82
C ALA A 215 0.75 15.33 3.47
N LEU A 216 -0.20 14.38 3.45
CA LEU A 216 -0.64 13.70 2.22
C LEU A 216 -1.19 14.71 1.21
N PHE A 217 -2.03 15.65 1.66
CA PHE A 217 -2.55 16.72 0.81
C PHE A 217 -1.41 17.59 0.24
N MET A 218 -0.42 17.93 1.07
CA MET A 218 0.75 18.73 0.67
C MET A 218 1.67 18.03 -0.35
N THR A 219 1.60 16.71 -0.50
CA THR A 219 2.32 16.02 -1.58
C THR A 219 1.83 16.44 -2.98
N GLY A 220 0.62 16.99 -3.07
CA GLY A 220 -0.01 17.36 -4.34
C GLY A 220 -0.49 16.15 -5.16
N LYS A 221 -0.43 14.92 -4.64
CA LYS A 221 -0.87 13.72 -5.36
C LYS A 221 -2.36 13.42 -5.17
N ARG A 222 -3.16 14.10 -6.00
CA ARG A 222 -4.62 14.22 -5.93
C ARG A 222 -5.36 12.89 -5.92
N ALA A 223 -5.02 12.00 -6.85
CA ALA A 223 -5.72 10.73 -7.01
C ALA A 223 -5.56 9.86 -5.76
N GLN A 224 -4.36 9.75 -5.20
CA GLN A 224 -4.08 8.94 -4.01
C GLN A 224 -4.83 9.48 -2.80
N SER A 225 -4.82 10.80 -2.58
CA SER A 225 -5.55 11.42 -1.47
C SER A 225 -7.05 11.17 -1.55
N ILE A 226 -7.65 11.38 -2.73
CA ILE A 226 -9.10 11.19 -2.94
C ILE A 226 -9.48 9.72 -2.82
N LEU A 227 -8.77 8.83 -3.52
CA LEU A 227 -9.04 7.40 -3.50
C LEU A 227 -8.84 6.82 -2.09
N MET A 228 -7.88 7.33 -1.33
CA MET A 228 -7.66 6.93 0.06
C MET A 228 -8.84 7.33 0.96
N VAL A 229 -9.27 8.60 0.91
CA VAL A 229 -10.44 9.07 1.66
C VAL A 229 -11.69 8.28 1.27
N LEU A 230 -11.90 8.07 -0.03
CA LEU A 230 -13.03 7.30 -0.53
C LEU A 230 -13.00 5.85 -0.01
N SER A 231 -11.82 5.23 0.07
CA SER A 231 -11.65 3.88 0.62
C SER A 231 -12.01 3.80 2.10
N ILE A 232 -11.54 4.77 2.89
CA ILE A 232 -11.91 4.90 4.31
C ILE A 232 -13.43 5.03 4.44
N ILE A 233 -14.06 5.93 3.67
CA ILE A 233 -15.51 6.16 3.71
C ILE A 233 -16.27 4.88 3.36
N ILE A 234 -15.92 4.21 2.26
CA ILE A 234 -16.57 2.97 1.81
C ILE A 234 -16.52 1.92 2.92
N VAL A 235 -15.36 1.71 3.56
CA VAL A 235 -15.22 0.71 4.62
C VAL A 235 -15.99 1.11 5.87
N LEU A 236 -15.96 2.39 6.25
CA LEU A 236 -16.79 2.91 7.34
C LEU A 236 -18.30 2.70 7.10
N PHE A 237 -18.74 2.79 5.85
CA PHE A 237 -20.11 2.47 5.43
C PHE A 237 -20.44 0.99 5.54
N LEU A 238 -19.54 0.13 5.08
CA LEU A 238 -19.71 -1.32 5.13
C LEU A 238 -19.93 -1.84 6.56
N PHE A 239 -19.42 -1.12 7.58
CA PHE A 239 -19.64 -1.42 9.00
C PHE A 239 -21.05 -1.14 9.49
N ASN A 240 -21.52 0.08 9.23
CA ASN A 240 -22.65 0.60 9.98
C ASN A 240 -24.00 0.08 9.47
N LYS A 241 -24.03 -0.74 8.40
CA LYS A 241 -25.24 -1.15 7.66
C LYS A 241 -26.16 0.03 7.29
N ARG A 242 -25.73 1.27 7.52
CA ARG A 242 -26.46 2.46 7.12
C ARG A 242 -26.49 2.43 5.60
N LYS A 243 -27.68 2.43 5.03
CA LYS A 243 -27.85 2.76 3.61
C LYS A 243 -27.17 4.12 3.40
N LEU A 244 -26.48 4.30 2.29
CA LEU A 244 -26.08 5.64 1.84
C LEU A 244 -27.37 6.44 1.65
N THR A 245 -27.73 7.23 2.67
CA THR A 245 -28.90 8.09 2.60
C THR A 245 -28.51 9.39 1.94
N LEU A 246 -29.44 10.01 1.22
CA LEU A 246 -29.24 11.34 0.64
C LEU A 246 -28.80 12.35 1.71
N LYS A 247 -29.35 12.26 2.93
CA LYS A 247 -28.95 13.08 4.08
C LYS A 247 -27.47 12.94 4.43
N PHE A 248 -26.93 11.72 4.44
CA PHE A 248 -25.51 11.53 4.67
C PHE A 248 -24.68 12.13 3.54
N LEU A 249 -25.07 11.89 2.28
CA LEU A 249 -24.36 12.42 1.12
C LEU A 249 -24.28 13.96 1.19
N ILE A 250 -25.41 14.61 1.52
CA ILE A 250 -25.47 16.07 1.72
C ILE A 250 -24.56 16.52 2.85
N GLN A 251 -24.58 15.85 4.01
CA GLN A 251 -23.70 16.19 5.13
C GLN A 251 -22.22 16.02 4.76
N PHE A 252 -21.88 14.92 4.09
CA PHE A 252 -20.53 14.66 3.62
C PHE A 252 -20.07 15.75 2.64
N LEU A 253 -20.89 16.07 1.63
CA LEU A 253 -20.60 17.15 0.67
C LEU A 253 -20.44 18.50 1.38
N PHE A 254 -21.31 18.83 2.34
CA PHE A 254 -21.24 20.06 3.12
C PHE A 254 -19.93 20.15 3.93
N TYR A 255 -19.59 19.13 4.71
CA TYR A 255 -18.36 19.11 5.50
C TYR A 255 -17.10 19.07 4.61
N SER A 256 -17.17 18.39 3.46
CA SER A 256 -16.08 18.41 2.48
C SER A 256 -15.90 19.80 1.87
N GLY A 257 -16.99 20.53 1.61
CA GLY A 257 -16.96 21.92 1.15
C GLY A 257 -16.33 22.85 2.19
N LEU A 258 -16.76 22.77 3.46
CA LEU A 258 -16.15 23.52 4.56
C LEU A 258 -14.65 23.22 4.72
N PHE A 259 -14.29 21.95 4.58
CA PHE A 259 -12.89 21.52 4.63
C PHE A 259 -12.06 22.13 3.50
N MET A 260 -12.58 22.13 2.27
CA MET A 260 -11.93 22.76 1.12
C MET A 260 -11.81 24.27 1.26
N ILE A 261 -12.81 24.95 1.83
CA ILE A 261 -12.74 26.38 2.17
C ILE A 261 -11.64 26.62 3.21
N GLY A 262 -11.56 25.80 4.25
CA GLY A 262 -10.49 25.87 5.24
C GLY A 262 -9.10 25.74 4.61
N ILE A 263 -8.92 24.76 3.71
CA ILE A 263 -7.67 24.61 2.94
C ILE A 263 -7.37 25.85 2.10
N TYR A 264 -8.36 26.40 1.40
CA TYR A 264 -8.18 27.61 0.61
C TYR A 264 -7.75 28.79 1.47
N LEU A 265 -8.36 29.00 2.65
CA LEU A 265 -7.96 30.07 3.57
C LEU A 265 -6.53 29.88 4.08
N VAL A 266 -6.13 28.66 4.44
CA VAL A 266 -4.74 28.35 4.85
C VAL A 266 -3.77 28.59 3.69
N SER A 267 -4.17 28.33 2.45
CA SER A 267 -3.33 28.53 1.26
C SER A 267 -2.92 29.99 1.04
N LEU A 268 -3.72 30.95 1.53
CA LEU A 268 -3.39 32.37 1.47
C LEU A 268 -2.14 32.72 2.30
N PHE A 269 -1.79 31.88 3.27
CA PHE A 269 -0.65 32.08 4.15
C PHE A 269 0.52 31.12 3.86
N ILE A 270 0.27 30.03 3.11
CA ILE A 270 1.27 29.00 2.82
C ILE A 270 1.38 28.83 1.30
N PRO A 271 2.39 29.45 0.65
CA PRO A 271 2.57 29.42 -0.81
C PRO A 271 2.59 28.01 -1.41
N SER A 272 3.16 27.04 -0.68
CA SER A 272 3.20 25.64 -1.11
C SER A 272 1.81 25.03 -1.27
N ILE A 273 0.84 25.39 -0.40
CA ILE A 273 -0.56 24.93 -0.51
C ILE A 273 -1.26 25.66 -1.66
N LEU A 274 -0.98 26.95 -1.86
CA LEU A 274 -1.50 27.70 -2.99
C LEU A 274 -1.05 27.08 -4.32
N ASN A 275 0.20 26.66 -4.43
CA ASN A 275 0.71 25.96 -5.62
C ASN A 275 -0.03 24.64 -5.88
N VAL A 276 -0.39 23.89 -4.83
CA VAL A 276 -1.22 22.68 -4.98
C VAL A 276 -2.58 23.04 -5.61
N ILE A 277 -3.23 24.10 -5.12
CA ILE A 277 -4.53 24.60 -5.64
C ILE A 277 -4.40 25.12 -7.07
N ASN A 278 -3.39 25.93 -7.36
CA ASN A 278 -3.14 26.47 -8.71
C ASN A 278 -2.96 25.34 -9.72
N ARG A 279 -2.26 24.27 -9.35
CA ARG A 279 -2.18 23.11 -10.24
C ARG A 279 -3.54 22.47 -10.49
N PHE A 280 -4.48 22.47 -9.52
CA PHE A 280 -5.84 21.92 -9.76
C PHE A 280 -6.54 22.73 -10.86
N GLN A 281 -6.35 24.04 -10.86
CA GLN A 281 -6.87 24.95 -11.90
C GLN A 281 -6.15 24.74 -13.23
N GLU A 282 -4.80 24.71 -13.25
CA GLU A 282 -4.02 24.50 -14.48
C GLU A 282 -4.37 23.18 -15.20
N THR A 283 -4.59 22.09 -14.46
CA THR A 283 -5.02 20.81 -15.08
C THR A 283 -6.45 20.86 -15.61
N SER A 284 -7.32 21.64 -14.96
CA SER A 284 -8.69 21.87 -15.43
C SER A 284 -8.70 22.74 -16.69
N ASP A 285 -7.88 23.79 -16.71
CA ASP A 285 -7.82 24.78 -17.78
C ASP A 285 -7.03 24.26 -19.00
N GLY A 286 -6.03 23.41 -18.77
CA GLY A 286 -5.22 22.79 -19.82
C GLY A 286 -5.94 21.70 -20.64
N GLY A 287 -7.17 21.33 -20.29
CA GLY A 287 -8.02 20.40 -21.05
C GLY A 287 -7.62 18.92 -21.01
N ASP A 288 -6.36 18.58 -20.71
CA ASP A 288 -5.89 17.20 -20.54
C ASP A 288 -5.81 16.80 -19.06
N ILE A 289 -6.96 16.36 -18.53
CA ILE A 289 -7.09 15.82 -17.16
C ILE A 289 -6.31 14.51 -17.00
N THR A 290 -5.96 13.84 -18.11
CA THR A 290 -5.30 12.53 -18.11
C THR A 290 -3.78 12.63 -18.07
N LEU A 291 -3.20 13.83 -18.18
CA LEU A 291 -1.76 14.08 -18.16
C LEU A 291 -1.00 13.20 -19.17
N GLY A 292 -1.51 13.09 -20.39
CA GLY A 292 -0.93 12.29 -21.47
C GLY A 292 -1.20 10.78 -21.41
N ARG A 293 -1.95 10.28 -20.41
CA ARG A 293 -2.20 8.83 -20.26
C ARG A 293 -3.05 8.23 -21.36
N LEU A 294 -3.92 9.01 -22.02
CA LEU A 294 -4.73 8.51 -23.13
C LEU A 294 -3.88 7.95 -24.27
N TYR A 295 -2.71 8.53 -24.52
CA TYR A 295 -1.76 8.02 -25.50
C TYR A 295 -1.29 6.60 -25.13
N PHE A 296 -0.85 6.40 -23.89
CA PHE A 296 -0.43 5.08 -23.41
C PHE A 296 -1.59 4.08 -23.34
N TYR A 297 -2.81 4.54 -23.04
CA TYR A 297 -4.00 3.68 -23.07
C TYR A 297 -4.30 3.21 -24.50
N ALA A 298 -4.22 4.10 -25.49
CA ALA A 298 -4.43 3.75 -26.89
C ALA A 298 -3.38 2.74 -27.37
N LEU A 299 -2.09 3.01 -27.11
CA LEU A 299 -1.01 2.07 -27.43
C LEU A 299 -1.18 0.71 -26.75
N ALA A 300 -1.55 0.70 -25.47
CA ALA A 300 -1.77 -0.54 -24.74
C ALA A 300 -2.92 -1.37 -25.34
N LEU A 301 -4.03 -0.71 -25.68
CA LEU A 301 -5.18 -1.36 -26.32
C LEU A 301 -4.88 -1.85 -27.73
N GLU A 302 -4.03 -1.15 -28.48
CA GLU A 302 -3.51 -1.64 -29.77
C GLU A 302 -2.70 -2.92 -29.58
N GLN A 303 -1.77 -2.96 -28.61
CA GLN A 303 -1.01 -4.18 -28.32
C GLN A 303 -1.90 -5.33 -27.85
N PHE A 304 -2.90 -5.03 -27.03
CA PHE A 304 -3.91 -6.03 -26.66
C PHE A 304 -4.63 -6.59 -27.88
N SER A 305 -5.00 -5.75 -28.85
CA SER A 305 -5.67 -6.21 -30.08
C SER A 305 -4.81 -7.18 -30.91
N ASN A 306 -3.48 -7.05 -30.84
CA ASN A 306 -2.52 -7.93 -31.50
C ASN A 306 -2.29 -9.26 -30.76
N SER A 307 -2.43 -9.29 -29.43
CA SER A 307 -2.29 -10.51 -28.61
C SER A 307 -3.39 -10.62 -27.54
N PRO A 308 -4.66 -10.85 -27.92
CA PRO A 308 -5.79 -10.67 -27.01
C PRO A 308 -5.94 -11.79 -25.96
N ILE A 309 -5.39 -12.98 -26.22
CA ILE A 309 -5.63 -14.15 -25.35
C ILE A 309 -4.63 -14.21 -24.20
N LEU A 310 -3.33 -14.18 -24.50
CA LEU A 310 -2.24 -14.34 -23.53
C LEU A 310 -1.41 -13.07 -23.33
N GLY A 311 -1.70 -12.00 -24.08
CA GLY A 311 -0.98 -10.74 -23.99
C GLY A 311 0.45 -10.82 -24.54
N ILE A 312 1.18 -9.73 -24.34
CA ILE A 312 2.57 -9.57 -24.80
C ILE A 312 3.62 -10.01 -23.76
N GLY A 313 3.17 -10.63 -22.65
CA GLY A 313 4.00 -11.02 -21.52
C GLY A 313 4.13 -9.93 -20.47
N TRP A 314 4.28 -10.34 -19.21
CA TRP A 314 4.43 -9.42 -18.07
C TRP A 314 5.59 -8.45 -18.27
N GLY A 315 5.37 -7.17 -17.96
CA GLY A 315 6.35 -6.09 -18.18
C GLY A 315 6.61 -5.75 -19.66
N GLY A 316 5.93 -6.40 -20.60
CA GLY A 316 6.14 -6.20 -22.04
C GLY A 316 5.85 -4.78 -22.51
N PHE A 317 4.86 -4.13 -21.91
CA PHE A 317 4.51 -2.75 -22.27
C PHE A 317 5.63 -1.76 -21.87
N PHE A 318 6.16 -1.91 -20.65
CA PHE A 318 7.29 -1.09 -20.19
C PHE A 318 8.54 -1.33 -21.05
N ARG A 319 8.85 -2.58 -21.40
CA ARG A 319 9.98 -2.89 -22.30
C ARG A 319 9.87 -2.22 -23.66
N MET A 320 8.65 -2.17 -24.22
CA MET A 320 8.41 -1.59 -25.54
C MET A 320 8.42 -0.06 -25.53
N THR A 321 7.92 0.57 -24.48
CA THR A 321 7.65 2.03 -24.47
C THR A 321 8.53 2.83 -23.51
N GLY A 322 9.20 2.17 -22.57
CA GLY A 322 9.90 2.81 -21.44
C GLY A 322 8.97 3.41 -20.39
N HIS A 323 7.65 3.17 -20.49
CA HIS A 323 6.63 3.73 -19.62
C HIS A 323 5.60 2.68 -19.22
N ASP A 324 5.06 2.80 -18.01
CA ASP A 324 3.87 2.03 -17.64
C ASP A 324 2.61 2.68 -18.20
N VAL A 325 1.54 1.89 -18.30
CA VAL A 325 0.22 2.39 -18.69
C VAL A 325 -0.35 3.35 -17.63
N HIS A 326 0.01 3.17 -16.35
CA HIS A 326 -0.59 3.88 -15.21
C HIS A 326 -2.09 3.60 -15.05
N ASN A 327 -2.48 2.37 -15.39
CA ASN A 327 -3.76 1.75 -15.10
C ASN A 327 -3.55 0.23 -15.11
N VAL A 328 -3.53 -0.39 -13.92
CA VAL A 328 -3.27 -1.82 -13.76
C VAL A 328 -4.24 -2.67 -14.56
N TYR A 329 -5.50 -2.26 -14.72
CA TYR A 329 -6.48 -3.05 -15.45
C TYR A 329 -6.18 -3.11 -16.94
N ILE A 330 -5.83 -1.97 -17.55
CA ILE A 330 -5.42 -1.91 -18.96
C ILE A 330 -4.06 -2.59 -19.14
N GLN A 331 -3.13 -2.39 -18.20
CA GLN A 331 -1.80 -2.99 -18.25
C GLN A 331 -1.88 -4.52 -18.16
N LEU A 332 -2.64 -5.08 -17.21
CA LEU A 332 -2.86 -6.53 -17.10
C LEU A 332 -3.55 -7.10 -18.35
N LEU A 333 -4.54 -6.39 -18.89
CA LEU A 333 -5.23 -6.80 -20.12
C LEU A 333 -4.24 -6.90 -21.30
N THR A 334 -3.31 -5.96 -21.39
CA THR A 334 -2.30 -5.90 -22.45
C THR A 334 -1.20 -6.96 -22.26
N GLU A 335 -0.68 -7.09 -21.04
CA GLU A 335 0.47 -7.93 -20.73
C GLU A 335 0.11 -9.40 -20.58
N THR A 336 -1.10 -9.72 -20.10
CA THR A 336 -1.52 -11.10 -19.80
C THR A 336 -2.73 -11.57 -20.60
N GLY A 337 -3.26 -10.71 -21.47
CA GLY A 337 -4.46 -10.97 -22.28
C GLY A 337 -5.72 -11.10 -21.42
N ILE A 338 -6.83 -11.46 -22.06
CA ILE A 338 -8.13 -11.59 -21.38
C ILE A 338 -8.09 -12.69 -20.31
N VAL A 339 -7.28 -13.73 -20.49
CA VAL A 339 -7.17 -14.86 -19.56
C VAL A 339 -6.53 -14.40 -18.24
N GLY A 340 -5.35 -13.79 -18.31
CA GLY A 340 -4.66 -13.32 -17.11
C GLY A 340 -5.38 -12.15 -16.45
N PHE A 341 -5.90 -11.20 -17.24
CA PHE A 341 -6.72 -10.10 -16.72
C PHE A 341 -7.92 -10.61 -15.91
N SER A 342 -8.69 -11.54 -16.49
CA SER A 342 -9.87 -12.10 -15.82
C SER A 342 -9.48 -12.84 -14.54
N PHE A 343 -8.34 -13.53 -14.56
CA PHE A 343 -7.80 -14.22 -13.40
C PHE A 343 -7.44 -13.25 -12.27
N PHE A 344 -6.64 -12.22 -12.54
CA PHE A 344 -6.25 -11.22 -11.53
C PHE A 344 -7.46 -10.41 -11.04
N LEU A 345 -8.38 -10.04 -11.91
CA LEU A 345 -9.61 -9.35 -11.50
C LEU A 345 -10.44 -10.22 -10.55
N PHE A 346 -10.61 -11.50 -10.87
CA PHE A 346 -11.27 -12.47 -9.99
C PHE A 346 -10.56 -12.59 -8.64
N LEU A 347 -9.23 -12.74 -8.64
CA LEU A 347 -8.39 -12.85 -7.45
C LEU A 347 -8.57 -11.65 -6.50
N LEU A 348 -8.50 -10.43 -7.04
CA LEU A 348 -8.64 -9.19 -6.27
C LEU A 348 -10.05 -9.05 -5.69
N LEU A 349 -11.09 -9.30 -6.50
CA LEU A 349 -12.49 -9.23 -6.07
C LEU A 349 -12.85 -10.32 -5.06
N TYR A 350 -12.31 -11.53 -5.22
CA TYR A 350 -12.47 -12.63 -4.29
C TYR A 350 -11.86 -12.30 -2.93
N SER A 351 -10.63 -11.77 -2.92
CA SER A 351 -9.92 -11.35 -1.71
C SER A 351 -10.68 -10.26 -0.96
N PHE A 352 -11.15 -9.23 -1.66
CA PHE A 352 -12.00 -8.19 -1.08
C PHE A 352 -13.32 -8.76 -0.52
N LYS A 353 -14.00 -9.65 -1.27
CA LYS A 353 -15.25 -10.28 -0.81
C LYS A 353 -15.02 -11.09 0.48
N LYS A 354 -13.93 -11.86 0.56
CA LYS A 354 -13.55 -12.62 1.76
C LYS A 354 -13.28 -11.67 2.93
N GLY A 355 -12.45 -10.64 2.73
CA GLY A 355 -12.15 -9.63 3.74
C GLY A 355 -13.39 -8.94 4.29
N LYS A 356 -14.29 -8.50 3.40
CA LYS A 356 -15.56 -7.86 3.77
C LYS A 356 -16.46 -8.78 4.59
N ASN A 357 -16.53 -10.06 4.25
CA ASN A 357 -17.36 -11.02 4.97
C ASN A 357 -16.83 -11.27 6.38
N ILE A 358 -15.51 -11.46 6.52
CA ILE A 358 -14.85 -11.62 7.84
C ILE A 358 -15.06 -10.37 8.68
N LEU A 359 -14.87 -9.19 8.08
CA LEU A 359 -15.09 -7.90 8.72
C LEU A 359 -16.51 -7.79 9.30
N ARG A 360 -17.53 -8.00 8.45
CA ARG A 360 -18.94 -7.89 8.84
C ARG A 360 -19.33 -8.87 9.95
N LYS A 361 -18.75 -10.06 9.96
CA LYS A 361 -18.98 -11.08 11.00
C LYS A 361 -18.40 -10.65 12.35
N ASN A 362 -17.22 -10.04 12.36
CA ASN A 362 -16.46 -9.81 13.59
C ASN A 362 -16.62 -8.39 14.17
N ILE A 363 -16.94 -7.38 13.36
CA ILE A 363 -16.95 -5.98 13.81
C ILE A 363 -17.96 -5.71 14.93
N LYS A 364 -19.10 -6.41 14.91
CA LYS A 364 -20.16 -6.30 15.94
C LYS A 364 -20.05 -7.35 17.05
N ASN A 365 -19.08 -8.25 16.98
CA ASN A 365 -18.90 -9.29 17.99
C ASN A 365 -18.15 -8.70 19.19
N GLU A 366 -18.75 -8.78 20.37
CA GLU A 366 -18.16 -8.27 21.62
C GLU A 366 -16.97 -9.10 22.08
N ASN A 367 -16.92 -10.39 21.70
CA ASN A 367 -15.82 -11.29 22.01
C ASN A 367 -14.55 -11.05 21.16
N VAL A 368 -14.64 -10.15 20.17
CA VAL A 368 -13.52 -9.80 19.30
C VAL A 368 -12.85 -8.56 19.88
N SER A 369 -11.54 -8.66 20.15
CA SER A 369 -10.77 -7.58 20.76
C SER A 369 -10.71 -6.33 19.87
N ALA A 370 -10.41 -5.18 20.48
CA ALA A 370 -10.23 -3.94 19.72
C ALA A 370 -9.10 -4.03 18.69
N ASP A 371 -8.01 -4.74 19.02
CA ASP A 371 -6.87 -4.94 18.10
C ASP A 371 -7.26 -5.80 16.90
N GLU A 372 -8.01 -6.89 17.10
CA GLU A 372 -8.52 -7.71 15.99
C GLU A 372 -9.46 -6.88 15.07
N LYS A 373 -10.27 -5.98 15.65
CA LYS A 373 -11.13 -5.09 14.86
C LYS A 373 -10.32 -4.06 14.08
N ILE A 374 -9.27 -3.49 14.66
CA ILE A 374 -8.34 -2.58 13.95
C ILE A 374 -7.75 -3.29 12.74
N ASP A 375 -7.28 -4.52 12.90
CA ASP A 375 -6.69 -5.29 11.82
C ASP A 375 -7.65 -5.47 10.65
N LEU A 376 -8.87 -5.90 10.96
CA LEU A 376 -9.88 -6.13 9.93
C LEU A 376 -10.29 -4.82 9.25
N VAL A 377 -10.39 -3.70 9.98
CA VAL A 377 -10.69 -2.38 9.41
C VAL A 377 -9.59 -1.94 8.47
N PHE A 378 -8.34 -1.95 8.93
CA PHE A 378 -7.17 -1.58 8.16
C PHE A 378 -7.06 -2.41 6.87
N ALA A 379 -7.16 -3.75 6.99
CA ALA A 379 -7.04 -4.63 5.84
C ALA A 379 -8.10 -4.35 4.78
N ASN A 380 -9.35 -4.07 5.18
CA ASN A 380 -10.40 -3.75 4.23
C ASN A 380 -10.22 -2.37 3.58
N ILE A 381 -9.70 -1.37 4.31
CA ILE A 381 -9.38 -0.05 3.73
C ILE A 381 -8.31 -0.22 2.64
N ILE A 382 -7.24 -0.97 2.93
CA ILE A 382 -6.18 -1.24 1.96
C ILE A 382 -6.70 -2.00 0.73
N GLN A 383 -7.57 -3.01 0.90
CA GLN A 383 -8.15 -3.74 -0.24
C GLN A 383 -8.97 -2.82 -1.16
N VAL A 384 -9.80 -1.94 -0.59
CA VAL A 384 -10.57 -0.96 -1.38
C VAL A 384 -9.65 0.06 -2.03
N PHE A 385 -8.67 0.56 -1.29
CA PHE A 385 -7.68 1.51 -1.81
C PHE A 385 -6.91 0.94 -2.98
N PHE A 386 -6.44 -0.30 -2.88
CA PHE A 386 -5.73 -0.99 -3.94
C PHE A 386 -6.58 -1.11 -5.21
N LEU A 387 -7.82 -1.62 -5.08
CA LEU A 387 -8.77 -1.77 -6.20
C LEU A 387 -9.04 -0.45 -6.91
N LEU A 388 -9.23 0.64 -6.14
CA LEU A 388 -9.47 1.96 -6.70
C LEU A 388 -8.21 2.55 -7.31
N TYR A 389 -7.05 2.38 -6.67
CA TYR A 389 -5.80 2.95 -7.16
C TYR A 389 -5.33 2.29 -8.47
N CYS A 390 -5.65 1.01 -8.68
CA CYS A 390 -5.46 0.33 -9.97
C CYS A 390 -6.08 1.06 -11.18
N LEU A 391 -7.11 1.91 -11.00
CA LEU A 391 -7.71 2.68 -12.08
C LEU A 391 -6.82 3.84 -12.58
N THR A 392 -5.89 4.32 -11.75
CA THR A 392 -5.20 5.61 -11.96
C THR A 392 -3.68 5.57 -11.77
N GLY A 393 -3.14 4.41 -11.39
CA GLY A 393 -1.72 4.17 -11.20
C GLY A 393 -1.44 2.67 -11.16
N ASN A 394 -0.26 2.30 -10.67
CA ASN A 394 0.26 0.93 -10.76
C ASN A 394 0.52 0.26 -9.40
N PRO A 395 -0.42 0.26 -8.45
CA PRO A 395 -0.18 -0.31 -7.12
C PRO A 395 0.21 -1.80 -7.13
N LEU A 396 -0.11 -2.53 -8.20
CA LEU A 396 0.31 -3.92 -8.36
C LEU A 396 1.81 -4.03 -8.67
N TYR A 397 2.38 -3.08 -9.41
CA TYR A 397 3.77 -3.10 -9.84
C TYR A 397 4.68 -2.30 -8.87
N ASP A 398 4.10 -1.31 -8.17
CA ASP A 398 4.77 -0.49 -7.17
C ASP A 398 4.99 -1.29 -5.86
N GLU A 399 6.25 -1.56 -5.53
CA GLU A 399 6.62 -2.36 -4.36
C GLU A 399 6.04 -1.82 -3.03
N GLN A 400 5.94 -0.50 -2.88
CA GLN A 400 5.43 0.15 -1.68
C GLN A 400 3.96 -0.19 -1.40
N VAL A 401 3.17 -0.40 -2.46
CA VAL A 401 1.73 -0.68 -2.33
C VAL A 401 1.47 -2.18 -2.37
N LEU A 402 2.21 -2.92 -3.20
CA LEU A 402 2.11 -4.38 -3.28
C LEU A 402 2.33 -5.04 -1.92
N PHE A 403 3.39 -4.66 -1.20
CA PHE A 403 3.69 -5.22 0.11
C PHE A 403 2.58 -4.94 1.14
N VAL A 404 2.02 -3.73 1.11
CA VAL A 404 0.91 -3.35 2.01
C VAL A 404 -0.39 -4.06 1.64
N TYR A 405 -0.62 -4.29 0.35
CA TYR A 405 -1.73 -5.12 -0.11
C TYR A 405 -1.60 -6.57 0.39
N PHE A 406 -0.42 -7.17 0.31
CA PHE A 406 -0.17 -8.50 0.86
C PHE A 406 -0.29 -8.56 2.39
N LEU A 407 0.10 -7.50 3.09
CA LEU A 407 -0.17 -7.36 4.53
C LEU A 407 -1.67 -7.45 4.84
N SER A 408 -2.51 -6.81 4.04
CA SER A 408 -3.97 -6.93 4.20
C SER A 408 -4.50 -8.34 3.93
N LEU A 409 -3.95 -9.05 2.95
CA LEU A 409 -4.30 -10.45 2.66
C LEU A 409 -3.91 -11.39 3.80
N PHE A 410 -2.73 -11.17 4.38
CA PHE A 410 -2.27 -11.92 5.53
C PHE A 410 -3.27 -11.80 6.70
N ILE A 411 -3.67 -10.57 7.04
CA ILE A 411 -4.68 -10.32 8.07
C ILE A 411 -5.98 -11.09 7.77
N ILE A 412 -6.48 -11.01 6.53
CA ILE A 412 -7.71 -11.69 6.09
C ILE A 412 -7.59 -13.22 6.23
N ASN A 413 -6.44 -13.81 5.91
CA ASN A 413 -6.23 -15.25 6.02
C ASN A 413 -6.14 -15.70 7.49
N SER A 414 -5.38 -14.99 8.32
CA SER A 414 -5.22 -15.30 9.75
C SER A 414 -6.58 -15.30 10.50
N TYR A 415 -7.39 -14.27 10.24
CA TYR A 415 -8.74 -14.19 10.84
C TYR A 415 -9.79 -15.09 10.17
N GLY A 416 -9.55 -15.52 8.92
CA GLY A 416 -10.40 -16.49 8.22
C GLY A 416 -10.33 -17.87 8.87
N GLU A 417 -9.12 -18.40 9.07
CA GLU A 417 -8.91 -19.74 9.64
C GLU A 417 -9.32 -19.82 11.12
N SER A 418 -9.03 -18.79 11.91
CA SER A 418 -9.43 -18.75 13.32
C SER A 418 -10.95 -18.80 13.47
N ASN A 419 -11.71 -18.21 12.55
CA ASN A 419 -13.16 -18.30 12.52
C ASN A 419 -13.70 -19.69 12.15
N GLU A 420 -13.03 -20.41 11.24
CA GLU A 420 -13.39 -21.80 10.94
C GLU A 420 -13.13 -22.68 12.16
N LYS A 421 -11.98 -22.54 12.84
CA LYS A 421 -11.69 -23.26 14.09
C LYS A 421 -12.70 -22.91 15.19
N ARG A 422 -13.05 -21.64 15.40
CA ARG A 422 -14.07 -21.22 16.40
C ARG A 422 -15.49 -21.77 16.11
N MET A 423 -15.81 -22.15 14.87
CA MET A 423 -17.10 -22.77 14.53
C MET A 423 -17.11 -24.28 14.69
N VAL A 424 -15.96 -24.95 14.67
CA VAL A 424 -15.84 -26.40 14.88
C VAL A 424 -15.84 -26.77 16.37
N PHE A 425 -15.48 -25.82 17.25
CA PHE A 425 -15.44 -26.01 18.72
C PHE A 425 -16.60 -25.34 19.47
N LYS A 426 -17.67 -24.97 18.76
CA LYS A 426 -18.98 -24.64 19.34
C LYS A 426 -19.95 -25.74 18.95
#